data_AF-A0A8X7NBQ1-F1
#
_entry.id   AF-A0A8X7NBQ1-F1
#
_cell.length_a   1.000
_cell.length_b   1.000
_cell.length_c   1.000
_cell.angle_alpha   90.00
_cell.angle_beta   90.00
_cell.angle_gamma   90.00
#
_symmetry.space_group_name_H-M   'P 1'
#
loop_
_entity.id
_entity.type
_entity.pdbx_description
1 polymer ?
#
loop_
_entity_poly.entity_id
_entity_poly.type
_entity_poly.pdbx_seq_one_letter_code
_entity_poly.pdbx_strand_id
1 'polypeptide(L)'
;MPDLVRHQLSSPPLNAFSRLDYPVLTVFIVPAGTKIAFGAFMGLPCSSICILRQLEEIGSTRRVRTTAKDRKHQLYFDLGVGVVIPVIYMILHIVNQGHRFDIFESVGCFPTYYLTPLAIVLVSVPPVVASAVALIYSFLALRWFVIRRRQFNTVLQNSHSGLNRSRYLRLMAMAGTEALWSFPINVIVLVSKYTLLKLPVYRYVSWSDTHFDFGRIDRFPSTFWDASPNLKAYWVASLNLGRYGPLVGCLFLFFFFGTSRDALKWYGALLRKICPMPSRNQAKRNIPGASQEDHWNIEVCVSKEAGLATPTHSEMDQLDKVDSLN
;
A
#
# COMPACT_ATOMS: atom_id res chain seq x y z
N MET A 1 45.85 -6.24 9.36
CA MET A 1 46.19 -4.99 8.65
C MET A 1 45.25 -3.88 9.11
N PRO A 2 45.53 -3.22 10.24
CA PRO A 2 44.66 -2.16 10.80
C PRO A 2 44.97 -0.76 10.24
N ASP A 3 46.12 -0.58 9.59
CA ASP A 3 46.67 0.78 9.37
C ASP A 3 46.34 1.41 8.01
N LEU A 4 45.87 0.63 7.04
CA LEU A 4 45.49 1.15 5.71
C LEU A 4 44.09 1.76 5.67
N VAL A 5 43.20 1.44 6.62
CA VAL A 5 41.90 2.10 6.77
C VAL A 5 42.01 3.37 7.62
N ARG A 6 42.99 3.42 8.53
CA ARG A 6 43.22 4.56 9.43
C ARG A 6 43.73 5.80 8.68
N HIS A 7 44.45 5.63 7.57
CA HIS A 7 44.99 6.75 6.78
C HIS A 7 44.02 7.35 5.74
N GLN A 8 42.89 6.72 5.45
CA GLN A 8 41.83 7.31 4.60
C GLN A 8 40.77 8.09 5.41
N LEU A 9 40.95 8.17 6.74
CA LEU A 9 40.08 8.88 7.68
C LEU A 9 40.59 10.28 8.06
N SER A 10 41.59 10.83 7.35
CA SER A 10 42.00 12.23 7.57
C SER A 10 41.00 13.18 6.90
N SER A 11 39.98 13.56 7.66
CA SER A 11 39.02 14.61 7.36
C SER A 11 39.69 15.96 7.03
N PRO A 12 39.31 16.67 5.96
CA PRO A 12 39.50 18.12 5.89
C PRO A 12 38.44 18.86 6.74
N PRO A 13 38.71 20.12 7.16
CA PRO A 13 37.98 20.74 8.25
C PRO A 13 36.57 21.20 7.88
N LEU A 14 35.69 20.96 8.84
CA LEU A 14 34.38 21.56 9.07
C LEU A 14 34.32 23.05 8.72
N ASN A 15 33.28 23.48 7.98
CA ASN A 15 32.59 24.78 8.13
C ASN A 15 31.45 24.92 7.09
N ALA A 16 30.26 24.35 7.33
CA ALA A 16 29.03 24.76 6.64
C ALA A 16 27.73 24.22 7.29
N PHE A 17 27.78 23.09 8.01
CA PHE A 17 26.56 22.42 8.50
C PHE A 17 26.31 22.59 10.01
N SER A 18 26.94 23.57 10.65
CA SER A 18 26.87 23.80 12.10
C SER A 18 25.75 24.76 12.55
N ARG A 19 24.78 25.12 11.68
CA ARG A 19 23.68 26.04 12.05
C ARG A 19 22.29 25.48 11.81
N LEU A 20 21.97 24.34 12.41
CA LEU A 20 20.58 23.97 12.70
C LEU A 20 20.51 23.54 14.16
N ASP A 21 20.35 24.54 15.04
CA ASP A 21 20.13 24.40 16.47
C ASP A 21 18.75 23.77 16.76
N TYR A 22 18.67 22.43 16.72
CA TYR A 22 17.58 21.67 17.35
C TYR A 22 18.15 20.51 18.21
N PRO A 23 18.98 20.80 19.22
CA PRO A 23 19.75 19.76 19.92
C PRO A 23 18.87 18.72 20.61
N VAL A 24 17.66 19.07 21.06
CA VAL A 24 16.77 18.13 21.77
C VAL A 24 15.91 17.31 20.80
N LEU A 25 15.43 17.93 19.72
CA LEU A 25 14.56 17.30 18.73
C LEU A 25 15.34 16.27 17.89
N THR A 26 16.56 16.62 17.48
CA THR A 26 17.47 15.74 16.74
C THR A 26 17.96 14.57 17.60
N VAL A 27 18.13 14.76 18.91
CA VAL A 27 18.67 13.72 19.82
C VAL A 27 17.64 12.66 20.20
N PHE A 28 16.33 12.96 20.21
CA PHE A 28 15.29 11.99 20.59
C PHE A 28 14.42 11.50 19.43
N ILE A 29 14.08 12.36 18.45
CA ILE A 29 13.19 11.97 17.34
C ILE A 29 13.94 11.17 16.27
N VAL A 30 15.18 11.53 15.96
CA VAL A 30 15.97 10.85 14.91
C VAL A 30 16.28 9.39 15.25
N PRO A 31 16.72 9.02 16.47
CA PRO A 31 16.94 7.62 16.82
C PRO A 31 15.64 6.80 16.89
N ALA A 32 14.52 7.41 17.28
CA ALA A 32 13.22 6.74 17.23
C ALA A 32 12.79 6.52 15.78
N GLY A 33 13.00 7.52 14.92
CA GLY A 33 12.69 7.47 13.49
C GLY A 33 13.45 6.36 12.76
N THR A 34 14.77 6.22 12.97
CA THR A 34 15.56 5.16 12.32
C THR A 34 15.11 3.77 12.75
N LYS A 35 14.78 3.57 14.03
CA LYS A 35 14.28 2.29 14.54
C LYS A 35 12.89 1.96 14.00
N ILE A 36 11.98 2.94 13.95
CA ILE A 36 10.63 2.75 13.38
C ILE A 36 10.73 2.45 11.89
N ALA A 37 11.59 3.17 11.14
CA ALA A 37 11.84 2.87 9.74
C ALA A 37 12.38 1.44 9.56
N PHE A 38 13.30 1.00 10.43
CA PHE A 38 13.81 -0.36 10.45
C PHE A 38 12.70 -1.41 10.72
N GLY A 39 11.86 -1.16 11.72
CA GLY A 39 10.70 -2.00 12.03
C GLY A 39 9.68 -2.04 10.90
N ALA A 40 9.48 -0.94 10.18
CA ALA A 40 8.56 -0.87 9.04
C ALA A 40 8.99 -1.79 7.89
N PHE A 41 10.29 -1.99 7.65
CA PHE A 41 10.78 -2.96 6.67
C PHE A 41 10.30 -4.39 6.96
N MET A 42 10.18 -4.77 8.24
CA MET A 42 9.61 -6.06 8.66
C MET A 42 8.07 -6.01 8.74
N GLY A 43 7.52 -4.88 9.19
CA GLY A 43 6.09 -4.69 9.37
C GLY A 43 5.30 -4.80 8.07
N LEU A 44 5.86 -4.33 6.95
CA LEU A 44 5.24 -4.42 5.62
C LEU A 44 4.89 -5.88 5.23
N PRO A 45 5.86 -6.81 5.08
CA PRO A 45 5.53 -8.19 4.74
C PRO A 45 4.69 -8.88 5.83
N CYS A 46 4.91 -8.58 7.11
CA CYS A 46 4.10 -9.15 8.20
C CYS A 46 2.61 -8.75 8.10
N SER A 47 2.33 -7.49 7.81
CA SER A 47 0.95 -7.00 7.61
C SER A 47 0.31 -7.62 6.38
N SER A 48 1.09 -7.81 5.31
CA SER A 48 0.67 -8.47 4.08
C SER A 48 0.26 -9.93 4.33
N ILE A 49 1.06 -10.70 5.11
CA ILE A 49 0.71 -12.06 5.54
C ILE A 49 -0.64 -12.06 6.27
N CYS A 50 -0.84 -11.15 7.23
CA CYS A 50 -2.07 -11.09 8.01
C CYS A 50 -3.29 -10.83 7.12
N ILE A 51 -3.17 -9.91 6.16
CA ILE A 51 -4.25 -9.58 5.20
C ILE A 51 -4.51 -10.79 4.29
N LEU A 52 -3.47 -11.35 3.66
CA LEU A 52 -3.59 -12.45 2.70
C LEU A 52 -4.13 -13.72 3.36
N ARG A 53 -3.73 -14.01 4.60
CA ARG A 53 -4.29 -15.11 5.39
C ARG A 53 -5.78 -14.92 5.64
N GLN A 54 -6.21 -13.73 6.08
CA GLN A 54 -7.63 -13.47 6.30
C GLN A 54 -8.45 -13.59 5.01
N LEU A 55 -7.88 -13.17 3.87
CA LEU A 55 -8.51 -13.34 2.56
C LEU A 55 -8.58 -14.83 2.16
N GLU A 56 -7.51 -15.60 2.39
CA GLU A 56 -7.46 -17.05 2.17
C GLU A 56 -8.54 -17.77 2.97
N GLU A 57 -8.71 -17.43 4.26
CA GLU A 57 -9.72 -18.04 5.13
C GLU A 57 -11.17 -17.73 4.70
N ILE A 58 -11.41 -16.54 4.14
CA ILE A 58 -12.70 -16.19 3.51
C ILE A 58 -12.88 -17.00 2.23
N GLY A 59 -11.87 -17.01 1.35
CA GLY A 59 -11.90 -17.71 0.07
C GLY A 59 -12.05 -19.23 0.23
N SER A 60 -11.47 -19.81 1.28
CA SER A 60 -11.51 -21.24 1.62
C SER A 60 -12.80 -21.67 2.30
N THR A 61 -13.73 -20.74 2.58
CA THR A 61 -14.98 -20.94 3.36
C THR A 61 -14.74 -21.34 4.82
N ARG A 62 -13.49 -21.40 5.27
CA ARG A 62 -13.12 -21.76 6.65
C ARG A 62 -13.72 -20.77 7.63
N ARG A 63 -13.76 -19.48 7.28
CA ARG A 63 -14.30 -18.42 8.12
C ARG A 63 -15.77 -18.61 8.51
N VAL A 64 -16.60 -19.18 7.62
CA VAL A 64 -18.03 -19.44 7.90
C VAL A 64 -18.20 -20.48 9.01
N ARG A 65 -17.22 -21.36 9.21
CA ARG A 65 -17.26 -22.45 10.21
C ARG A 65 -16.56 -22.09 11.52
N THR A 66 -16.11 -20.85 11.69
CA THR A 66 -15.30 -20.44 12.87
C THR A 66 -16.17 -20.13 14.09
N THR A 67 -15.73 -20.60 15.26
CA THR A 67 -16.37 -20.29 16.55
C THR A 67 -15.84 -18.97 17.10
N ALA A 68 -16.56 -18.34 18.04
CA ALA A 68 -16.10 -17.12 18.73
C ALA A 68 -14.71 -17.27 19.40
N LYS A 69 -14.40 -18.48 19.90
CA LYS A 69 -13.07 -18.82 20.45
C LYS A 69 -11.99 -18.79 19.35
N ASP A 70 -12.26 -19.38 18.20
CA ASP A 70 -11.33 -19.41 17.06
C ASP A 70 -11.05 -17.99 16.55
N ARG A 71 -12.06 -17.13 16.53
CA ARG A 71 -11.91 -15.71 16.15
C ARG A 71 -10.95 -14.96 17.09
N LYS A 72 -10.98 -15.24 18.40
CA LYS A 72 -10.01 -14.67 19.35
C LYS A 72 -8.59 -15.19 19.09
N HIS A 73 -8.45 -16.49 18.81
CA HIS A 73 -7.14 -17.08 18.50
C HIS A 73 -6.57 -16.53 17.19
N GLN A 74 -7.41 -16.29 16.18
CA GLN A 74 -7.01 -15.63 14.94
C GLN A 74 -6.51 -14.20 15.20
N LEU A 75 -7.24 -13.42 16.01
CA LEU A 75 -6.81 -12.08 16.39
C LEU A 75 -5.46 -12.07 17.12
N TYR A 76 -5.25 -12.98 18.06
CA TYR A 76 -3.95 -13.08 18.76
C TYR A 76 -2.82 -13.48 17.82
N PHE A 77 -3.08 -14.36 16.85
CA PHE A 77 -2.09 -14.67 15.83
C PHE A 77 -1.77 -13.47 14.95
N ASP A 78 -2.79 -12.76 14.46
CA ASP A 78 -2.59 -11.59 13.58
C ASP A 78 -1.89 -10.46 14.33
N LEU A 79 -2.17 -10.27 15.62
CA LEU A 79 -1.44 -9.32 16.48
C LEU A 79 0.00 -9.78 16.74
N GLY A 80 0.22 -11.08 16.93
CA GLY A 80 1.54 -11.67 17.07
C GLY A 80 2.40 -11.43 15.84
N VAL A 81 1.88 -11.76 14.65
CA VAL A 81 2.61 -11.60 13.40
C VAL A 81 2.73 -10.13 13.01
N GLY A 82 1.65 -9.35 13.11
CA GLY A 82 1.62 -7.96 12.65
C GLY A 82 2.32 -6.95 13.57
N VAL A 83 2.44 -7.24 14.87
CA VAL A 83 3.01 -6.29 15.85
C VAL A 83 4.17 -6.89 16.62
N VAL A 84 4.01 -8.08 17.20
CA VAL A 84 5.04 -8.68 18.06
C VAL A 84 6.31 -9.00 17.28
N ILE A 85 6.19 -9.58 16.07
CA ILE A 85 7.37 -9.88 15.23
C ILE A 85 8.14 -8.62 14.84
N PRO A 86 7.53 -7.54 14.29
CA PRO A 86 8.25 -6.29 14.02
C PRO A 86 8.91 -5.66 15.26
N VAL A 87 8.25 -5.72 16.43
CA VAL A 87 8.82 -5.20 17.69
C VAL A 87 10.04 -6.02 18.11
N ILE A 88 9.96 -7.35 18.08
CA ILE A 88 11.09 -8.24 18.37
C ILE A 88 12.23 -7.97 17.38
N TYR A 89 11.91 -7.77 16.09
CA TYR A 89 12.90 -7.44 15.07
C TYR A 89 13.64 -6.13 15.36
N MET A 90 12.91 -5.09 15.80
CA MET A 90 13.52 -3.81 16.24
C MET A 90 14.42 -3.97 17.47
N ILE A 91 14.07 -4.85 18.39
CA ILE A 91 14.87 -5.14 19.59
C ILE A 91 16.14 -5.92 19.19
N LEU A 92 15.99 -6.97 18.38
CA LEU A 92 17.11 -7.80 17.90
C LEU A 92 18.13 -7.01 17.08
N HIS A 93 17.69 -5.96 16.38
CA HIS A 93 18.58 -5.04 15.68
C HIS A 93 19.68 -4.47 16.61
N ILE A 94 19.35 -4.19 17.88
CA ILE A 94 20.31 -3.59 18.83
C ILE A 94 21.53 -4.49 19.03
N VAL A 95 21.35 -5.81 19.04
CA VAL A 95 22.44 -6.78 19.28
C VAL A 95 23.61 -6.60 18.32
N ASN A 96 23.32 -6.15 17.11
CA ASN A 96 24.27 -6.04 16.02
C ASN A 96 24.41 -4.59 15.51
N GLN A 97 23.87 -3.64 16.27
CA GLN A 97 23.95 -2.23 15.97
C GLN A 97 25.28 -1.67 16.50
N GLY A 98 26.15 -1.24 15.60
CA GLY A 98 27.47 -0.73 15.99
C GLY A 98 27.49 0.67 16.57
N HIS A 99 26.74 1.55 15.93
CA HIS A 99 26.64 2.96 16.24
C HIS A 99 25.19 3.41 16.09
N ARG A 100 24.87 4.59 16.61
CA ARG A 100 23.48 5.02 16.80
C ARG A 100 22.71 5.14 15.48
N PHE A 101 23.30 5.76 14.47
CA PHE A 101 22.78 5.91 13.11
C PHE A 101 23.83 6.59 12.23
N ASP A 102 23.67 6.45 10.92
CA ASP A 102 24.50 7.15 9.94
C ASP A 102 23.72 8.26 9.26
N ILE A 103 24.39 9.37 8.98
CA ILE A 103 23.83 10.47 8.22
C ILE A 103 24.44 10.45 6.81
N PHE A 104 23.57 10.27 5.83
CA PHE A 104 23.92 10.34 4.42
C PHE A 104 23.55 11.71 3.85
N GLU A 105 24.54 12.38 3.26
CA GLU A 105 24.33 13.63 2.53
C GLU A 105 23.24 13.43 1.45
N SER A 106 22.28 14.35 1.35
CA SER A 106 21.08 14.34 0.46
C SER A 106 19.94 13.37 0.81
N VAL A 107 20.10 12.43 1.75
CA VAL A 107 19.07 11.41 2.06
C VAL A 107 18.60 11.45 3.51
N GLY A 108 19.50 11.68 4.47
CA GLY A 108 19.17 11.77 5.90
C GLY A 108 19.68 10.60 6.72
N CYS A 109 18.98 10.26 7.81
CA CYS A 109 19.44 9.24 8.76
C CYS A 109 19.05 7.81 8.35
N PHE A 110 19.95 6.86 8.52
CA PHE A 110 19.70 5.46 8.25
C PHE A 110 20.16 4.57 9.43
N PRO A 111 19.41 3.48 9.69
CA PRO A 111 19.84 2.48 10.66
C PRO A 111 21.07 1.74 10.13
N THR A 112 22.02 1.50 11.02
CA THR A 112 23.29 0.83 10.72
C THR A 112 23.41 -0.46 11.53
N TYR A 113 24.01 -1.48 10.92
CA TYR A 113 24.30 -2.75 11.54
C TYR A 113 25.52 -3.41 10.88
N TYR A 114 26.31 -4.14 11.65
CA TYR A 114 27.49 -4.83 11.14
C TYR A 114 27.12 -6.10 10.39
N LEU A 115 27.76 -6.41 9.26
CA LEU A 115 27.52 -7.70 8.61
C LEU A 115 28.25 -8.83 9.35
N THR A 116 27.60 -9.41 10.36
CA THR A 116 28.07 -10.60 11.08
C THR A 116 27.21 -11.82 10.73
N PRO A 117 27.68 -13.07 10.95
CA PRO A 117 26.84 -14.26 10.77
C PRO A 117 25.53 -14.17 11.55
N LEU A 118 25.59 -13.58 12.74
CA LEU A 118 24.43 -13.34 13.58
C LEU A 118 23.47 -12.32 12.95
N ALA A 119 23.99 -11.24 12.36
CA ALA A 119 23.19 -10.25 11.61
C ALA A 119 22.48 -10.88 10.43
N ILE A 120 23.13 -11.79 9.72
CA ILE A 120 22.52 -12.45 8.56
C ILE A 120 21.27 -13.20 8.98
N VAL A 121 21.36 -13.98 10.05
CA VAL A 121 20.26 -14.78 10.57
C VAL A 121 19.16 -13.93 11.22
N LEU A 122 19.53 -12.89 11.99
CA LEU A 122 18.57 -12.11 12.78
C LEU A 122 17.97 -10.90 12.05
N VAL A 123 18.71 -10.32 11.10
CA VAL A 123 18.33 -9.07 10.43
C VAL A 123 17.99 -9.32 8.97
N SER A 124 18.85 -10.04 8.24
CA SER A 124 18.76 -10.10 6.79
C SER A 124 17.84 -11.21 6.26
N VAL A 125 17.85 -12.39 6.88
CA VAL A 125 17.00 -13.53 6.51
C VAL A 125 15.52 -13.33 6.86
N PRO A 126 15.15 -12.77 8.04
CA PRO A 126 13.74 -12.73 8.43
C PRO A 126 12.81 -11.98 7.46
N PRO A 127 13.18 -10.81 6.87
CA PRO A 127 12.35 -10.15 5.86
C PRO A 127 12.16 -10.98 4.57
N VAL A 128 13.19 -11.74 4.18
CA VAL A 128 13.12 -12.65 3.01
C VAL A 128 12.15 -13.79 3.30
N VAL A 129 12.21 -14.38 4.49
CA VAL A 129 11.28 -15.45 4.90
C VAL A 129 9.86 -14.92 5.00
N ALA A 130 9.65 -13.76 5.62
CA ALA A 130 8.33 -13.15 5.75
C ALA A 130 7.72 -12.84 4.37
N SER A 131 8.48 -12.24 3.46
CA SER A 131 8.03 -11.95 2.09
C SER A 131 7.77 -13.22 1.27
N ALA A 132 8.55 -14.28 1.46
CA ALA A 132 8.28 -15.59 0.82
C ALA A 132 6.97 -16.20 1.32
N VAL A 133 6.71 -16.15 2.63
CA VAL A 133 5.45 -16.61 3.22
C VAL A 133 4.26 -15.78 2.71
N ALA A 134 4.40 -14.46 2.63
CA ALA A 134 3.40 -13.58 2.05
C ALA A 134 3.08 -13.97 0.60
N LEU A 135 4.12 -14.25 -0.20
CA LEU A 135 3.98 -14.66 -1.58
C LEU A 135 3.23 -16.00 -1.72
N ILE A 136 3.54 -16.98 -0.87
CA ILE A 136 2.83 -18.27 -0.83
C ILE A 136 1.34 -18.05 -0.50
N TYR A 137 1.02 -17.25 0.52
CA TYR A 137 -0.36 -16.94 0.88
C TYR A 137 -1.08 -16.16 -0.22
N SER A 138 -0.39 -15.28 -0.95
CA SER A 138 -0.93 -14.57 -2.12
C SER A 138 -1.42 -15.54 -3.18
N PHE A 139 -0.58 -16.53 -3.56
CA PHE A 139 -0.96 -17.55 -4.52
C PHE A 139 -2.11 -18.45 -4.01
N LEU A 140 -2.11 -18.80 -2.72
CA LEU A 140 -3.18 -19.60 -2.12
C LEU A 140 -4.52 -18.86 -2.12
N ALA A 141 -4.53 -17.60 -1.69
CA ALA A 141 -5.71 -16.75 -1.68
C ALA A 141 -6.27 -16.57 -3.10
N LEU A 142 -5.38 -16.32 -4.08
CA LEU A 142 -5.76 -16.21 -5.49
C LEU A 142 -6.33 -17.53 -6.03
N ARG A 143 -5.68 -18.66 -5.74
CA ARG A 143 -6.14 -20.00 -6.16
C ARG A 143 -7.56 -20.27 -5.67
N TRP A 144 -7.83 -20.07 -4.39
CA TRP A 144 -9.16 -20.30 -3.82
C TRP A 144 -10.21 -19.34 -4.39
N PHE A 145 -9.83 -18.08 -4.60
CA PHE A 145 -10.70 -17.11 -5.27
C PHE A 145 -11.07 -17.58 -6.68
N VAL A 146 -10.12 -18.05 -7.48
CA VAL A 146 -10.37 -18.53 -8.86
C VAL A 146 -11.29 -19.75 -8.85
N ILE A 147 -11.03 -20.73 -7.98
CA ILE A 147 -11.83 -21.96 -7.87
C ILE A 147 -13.29 -21.63 -7.51
N ARG A 148 -13.52 -20.74 -6.53
CA ARG A 148 -14.87 -20.43 -6.02
C ARG A 148 -15.49 -19.16 -6.60
N ARG A 149 -14.94 -18.58 -7.67
CA ARG A 149 -15.35 -17.27 -8.22
C ARG A 149 -16.87 -17.12 -8.50
N ARG A 150 -17.56 -18.23 -8.77
CA ARG A 150 -19.01 -18.31 -9.01
C ARG A 150 -19.82 -18.23 -7.71
N GLN A 151 -19.39 -18.91 -6.65
CA GLN A 151 -20.05 -18.96 -5.35
C GLN A 151 -19.54 -17.89 -4.36
N PHE A 152 -18.51 -17.15 -4.76
CA PHE A 152 -17.80 -16.21 -3.90
C PHE A 152 -18.70 -15.13 -3.29
N ASN A 153 -19.71 -14.64 -4.03
CA ASN A 153 -20.64 -13.64 -3.51
C ASN A 153 -21.43 -14.17 -2.30
N THR A 154 -21.92 -15.42 -2.39
CA THR A 154 -22.64 -16.09 -1.32
C THR A 154 -21.73 -16.38 -0.13
N VAL A 155 -20.50 -16.85 -0.39
CA VAL A 155 -19.49 -17.07 0.65
C VAL A 155 -19.21 -15.78 1.41
N LEU A 156 -19.08 -14.66 0.72
CA LEU A 156 -18.78 -13.37 1.32
C LEU A 156 -19.94 -12.85 2.19
N GLN A 157 -21.18 -13.03 1.73
CA GLN A 157 -22.39 -12.71 2.50
C GLN A 157 -22.48 -13.54 3.78
N ASN A 158 -22.18 -14.84 3.70
CA ASN A 158 -22.25 -15.75 4.84
C ASN A 158 -21.06 -15.63 5.81
N SER A 159 -19.97 -14.98 5.39
CA SER A 159 -18.76 -14.85 6.21
C SER A 159 -18.83 -13.72 7.27
N HIS A 160 -19.93 -12.96 7.33
CA HIS A 160 -20.14 -11.82 8.23
C HIS A 160 -18.94 -10.83 8.28
N SER A 161 -18.16 -10.75 7.21
CA SER A 161 -16.95 -9.91 7.16
C SER A 161 -17.25 -8.44 6.91
N GLY A 162 -18.49 -8.11 6.51
CA GLY A 162 -18.88 -6.75 6.09
C GLY A 162 -18.19 -6.28 4.81
N LEU A 163 -17.48 -7.17 4.11
CA LEU A 163 -16.77 -6.85 2.89
C LEU A 163 -17.66 -7.08 1.66
N ASN A 164 -17.59 -6.17 0.70
CA ASN A 164 -18.18 -6.35 -0.62
C ASN A 164 -17.16 -6.99 -1.58
N ARG A 165 -17.61 -7.66 -2.65
CA ARG A 165 -16.75 -8.34 -3.65
C ARG A 165 -15.66 -7.41 -4.20
N SER A 166 -16.03 -6.17 -4.52
CA SER A 166 -15.09 -5.17 -5.05
C SER A 166 -14.02 -4.78 -4.02
N ARG A 167 -14.39 -4.64 -2.74
CA ARG A 167 -13.44 -4.31 -1.66
C ARG A 167 -12.49 -5.48 -1.40
N TYR A 168 -13.02 -6.71 -1.36
CA TYR A 168 -12.22 -7.92 -1.23
C TYR A 168 -11.19 -8.04 -2.35
N LEU A 169 -11.63 -7.90 -3.62
CA LEU A 169 -10.75 -8.05 -4.77
C LEU A 169 -9.62 -7.02 -4.81
N ARG A 170 -9.92 -5.77 -4.40
CA ARG A 170 -8.91 -4.70 -4.34
C ARG A 170 -7.92 -4.91 -3.21
N LEU A 171 -8.39 -5.39 -2.05
CA LEU A 171 -7.52 -5.77 -0.94
C LEU A 171 -6.60 -6.94 -1.33
N MET A 172 -7.14 -7.94 -2.03
CA MET A 172 -6.38 -9.07 -2.55
C MET A 172 -5.36 -8.65 -3.61
N ALA A 173 -5.75 -7.77 -4.54
CA ALA A 173 -4.84 -7.25 -5.56
C ALA A 173 -3.73 -6.40 -4.96
N MET A 174 -4.03 -5.55 -3.98
CA MET A 174 -3.02 -4.71 -3.32
C MET A 174 -2.02 -5.54 -2.52
N ALA A 175 -2.50 -6.42 -1.63
CA ALA A 175 -1.61 -7.28 -0.83
C ALA A 175 -0.87 -8.31 -1.71
N GLY A 176 -1.53 -8.82 -2.76
CA GLY A 176 -0.90 -9.76 -3.68
C GLY A 176 0.18 -9.12 -4.55
N THR A 177 -0.07 -7.90 -5.06
CA THR A 177 0.96 -7.12 -5.73
C THR A 177 2.10 -6.83 -4.78
N GLU A 178 1.82 -6.39 -3.54
CA GLU A 178 2.84 -6.13 -2.52
C GLU A 178 3.77 -7.32 -2.32
N ALA A 179 3.20 -8.51 -2.08
CA ALA A 179 3.98 -9.72 -1.88
C ALA A 179 4.85 -10.09 -3.11
N LEU A 180 4.35 -9.82 -4.32
CA LEU A 180 5.03 -10.14 -5.58
C LEU A 180 6.31 -9.31 -5.80
N TRP A 181 6.30 -8.00 -5.47
CA TRP A 181 7.49 -7.15 -5.61
C TRP A 181 8.37 -7.15 -4.36
N SER A 182 7.78 -7.37 -3.18
CA SER A 182 8.50 -7.38 -1.89
C SER A 182 9.51 -8.53 -1.80
N PHE A 183 9.15 -9.74 -2.21
CA PHE A 183 10.06 -10.90 -2.19
C PHE A 183 11.34 -10.70 -3.03
N PRO A 184 11.28 -10.40 -4.34
CA PRO A 184 12.48 -10.23 -5.16
C PRO A 184 13.34 -9.07 -4.66
N ILE A 185 12.75 -8.00 -4.14
CA ILE A 185 13.52 -6.88 -3.58
C ILE A 185 14.28 -7.29 -2.33
N ASN A 186 13.65 -7.98 -1.38
CA ASN A 186 14.33 -8.46 -0.18
C ASN A 186 15.48 -9.42 -0.55
N VAL A 187 15.29 -10.27 -1.56
CA VAL A 187 16.35 -11.16 -2.08
C VAL A 187 17.48 -10.36 -2.74
N ILE A 188 17.17 -9.39 -3.60
CA ILE A 188 18.18 -8.55 -4.29
C ILE A 188 18.99 -7.75 -3.26
N VAL A 189 18.34 -7.16 -2.25
CA VAL A 189 19.02 -6.41 -1.19
C VAL A 189 19.97 -7.32 -0.40
N LEU A 190 19.55 -8.55 -0.11
CA LEU A 190 20.40 -9.55 0.55
C LEU A 190 21.61 -9.93 -0.31
N VAL A 191 21.38 -10.33 -1.56
CA VAL A 191 22.43 -10.80 -2.47
C VAL A 191 23.43 -9.69 -2.79
N SER A 192 22.93 -8.46 -3.01
CA SER A 192 23.77 -7.31 -3.37
C SER A 192 24.78 -6.92 -2.29
N LYS A 193 24.51 -7.24 -1.01
CA LYS A 193 25.48 -7.04 0.08
C LYS A 193 26.72 -7.91 -0.07
N TYR A 194 26.59 -9.10 -0.67
CA TYR A 194 27.72 -10.00 -0.91
C TYR A 194 28.36 -9.77 -2.28
N THR A 195 27.55 -9.56 -3.32
CA THR A 195 28.05 -9.49 -4.70
C THR A 195 28.58 -8.11 -5.07
N LEU A 196 27.86 -7.04 -4.73
CA LEU A 196 28.22 -5.67 -5.12
C LEU A 196 29.13 -4.99 -4.11
N LEU A 197 28.84 -5.15 -2.82
CA LEU A 197 29.62 -4.52 -1.75
C LEU A 197 30.84 -5.34 -1.33
N LYS A 198 30.89 -6.63 -1.69
CA LYS A 198 31.93 -7.58 -1.26
C LYS A 198 32.24 -7.46 0.23
N LEU A 199 31.23 -7.20 1.05
CA LEU A 199 31.41 -6.97 2.48
C LEU A 199 31.96 -8.26 3.10
N PRO A 200 33.15 -8.23 3.72
CA PRO A 200 33.60 -9.37 4.49
C PRO A 200 32.64 -9.57 5.65
N VAL A 201 32.30 -10.83 5.92
CA VAL A 201 31.47 -11.20 7.07
C VAL A 201 32.36 -11.11 8.31
N TYR A 202 32.12 -10.10 9.14
CA TYR A 202 32.90 -9.87 10.36
C TYR A 202 32.46 -10.84 11.46
N ARG A 203 33.41 -11.33 12.25
CA ARG A 203 33.09 -12.18 13.40
C ARG A 203 32.47 -11.35 14.51
N TYR A 204 31.36 -11.83 15.08
CA TYR A 204 30.82 -11.26 16.32
C TYR A 204 31.75 -11.64 17.48
N VAL A 205 32.41 -10.66 18.09
CA VAL A 205 33.39 -10.88 19.17
C VAL A 205 32.69 -10.81 20.54
N SER A 206 32.16 -9.64 20.90
CA SER A 206 31.47 -9.42 22.18
C SER A 206 30.50 -8.24 22.09
N TRP A 207 29.57 -8.16 23.05
CA TRP A 207 28.68 -7.01 23.18
C TRP A 207 29.45 -5.69 23.36
N SER A 208 30.47 -5.69 24.23
CA SER A 208 31.29 -4.51 24.52
C SER A 208 32.11 -4.03 23.32
N ASP A 209 32.54 -4.96 22.46
CA ASP A 209 33.26 -4.63 21.22
C ASP A 209 32.32 -4.05 20.17
N THR A 210 31.13 -4.67 19.99
CA THR A 210 30.14 -4.21 19.01
C THR A 210 29.57 -2.83 19.37
N HIS A 211 29.41 -2.55 20.67
CA HIS A 211 28.89 -1.27 21.18
C HIS A 211 29.99 -0.32 21.66
N PHE A 212 31.23 -0.52 21.22
CA PHE A 212 32.31 0.40 21.52
C PHE A 212 32.03 1.75 20.85
N ASP A 213 32.02 2.83 21.65
CA ASP A 213 31.67 4.18 21.18
C ASP A 213 30.31 4.26 20.44
N PHE A 214 29.28 3.61 21.00
CA PHE A 214 27.94 3.55 20.39
C PHE A 214 27.31 4.92 20.09
N GLY A 215 27.73 5.96 20.82
CA GLY A 215 27.26 7.35 20.64
C GLY A 215 27.75 8.01 19.34
N ARG A 216 28.70 7.39 18.64
CA ARG A 216 29.27 7.90 17.38
C ARG A 216 28.20 8.02 16.29
N ILE A 217 28.28 9.11 15.54
CA ILE A 217 27.41 9.39 14.39
C ILE A 217 28.32 9.64 13.19
N ASP A 218 28.36 8.69 12.27
CA ASP A 218 29.16 8.82 11.06
C ASP A 218 28.39 9.63 10.00
N ARG A 219 29.13 10.49 9.30
CA ARG A 219 28.61 11.33 8.22
C ARG A 219 29.35 10.98 6.94
N PHE A 220 28.61 10.46 5.97
CA PHE A 220 29.19 10.08 4.67
C PHE A 220 28.83 11.13 3.62
N PRO A 221 29.82 11.78 2.99
CA PRO A 221 29.58 12.70 1.88
C PRO A 221 29.11 11.91 0.65
N SER A 222 28.39 12.59 -0.24
CA SER A 222 27.90 12.04 -1.51
C SER A 222 29.01 11.47 -2.40
N THR A 223 30.23 12.00 -2.28
CA THR A 223 31.43 11.54 -3.00
C THR A 223 31.91 10.16 -2.58
N PHE A 224 31.54 9.67 -1.38
CA PHE A 224 31.95 8.34 -0.90
C PHE A 224 31.44 7.22 -1.82
N TRP A 225 30.24 7.38 -2.37
CA TRP A 225 29.63 6.39 -3.26
C TRP A 225 30.21 6.45 -4.67
N ASP A 226 30.69 7.62 -5.09
CA ASP A 226 31.31 7.83 -6.41
C ASP A 226 32.70 7.17 -6.50
N ALA A 227 33.27 6.73 -5.38
CA ALA A 227 34.57 6.07 -5.34
C ALA A 227 34.62 4.73 -6.10
N SER A 228 33.48 4.03 -6.23
CA SER A 228 33.41 2.83 -7.08
C SER A 228 32.03 2.61 -7.68
N PRO A 229 31.94 2.12 -8.94
CA PRO A 229 30.66 1.97 -9.64
C PRO A 229 29.71 0.96 -8.97
N ASN A 230 30.24 -0.12 -8.39
CA ASN A 230 29.43 -1.12 -7.69
C ASN A 230 28.85 -0.59 -6.38
N LEU A 231 29.64 0.18 -5.63
CA LEU A 231 29.21 0.85 -4.40
C LEU A 231 28.12 1.87 -4.73
N LYS A 232 28.34 2.71 -5.75
CA LYS A 232 27.34 3.65 -6.26
C LYS A 232 26.03 2.96 -6.59
N ALA A 233 26.07 1.88 -7.38
CA ALA A 233 24.86 1.16 -7.78
C ALA A 233 24.06 0.62 -6.60
N TYR A 234 24.72 -0.01 -5.61
CA TYR A 234 24.06 -0.52 -4.41
C TYR A 234 23.41 0.59 -3.57
N TRP A 235 24.16 1.65 -3.29
CA TRP A 235 23.71 2.71 -2.40
C TRP A 235 22.66 3.58 -3.05
N VAL A 236 22.81 3.92 -4.33
CA VAL A 236 21.77 4.63 -5.09
C VAL A 236 20.47 3.82 -5.08
N ALA A 237 20.53 2.50 -5.32
CA ALA A 237 19.33 1.66 -5.26
C ALA A 237 18.71 1.60 -3.85
N SER A 238 19.52 1.38 -2.81
CA SER A 238 19.04 1.21 -1.43
C SER A 238 18.49 2.52 -0.85
N LEU A 239 19.17 3.65 -1.09
CA LEU A 239 18.75 4.97 -0.62
C LEU A 239 17.50 5.45 -1.36
N ASN A 240 17.42 5.24 -2.69
CA ASN A 240 16.21 5.55 -3.45
C ASN A 240 15.03 4.68 -3.04
N LEU A 241 15.27 3.39 -2.74
CA LEU A 241 14.22 2.51 -2.21
C LEU A 241 13.70 3.02 -0.86
N GLY A 242 14.59 3.43 0.05
CA GLY A 242 14.20 4.03 1.33
C GLY A 242 13.45 5.36 1.18
N ARG A 243 13.89 6.22 0.25
CA ARG A 243 13.32 7.56 0.02
C ARG A 243 11.97 7.51 -0.70
N TYR A 244 11.89 6.76 -1.80
CA TYR A 244 10.71 6.70 -2.66
C TYR A 244 9.78 5.53 -2.34
N GLY A 245 10.22 4.52 -1.59
CA GLY A 245 9.41 3.36 -1.21
C GLY A 245 8.09 3.75 -0.53
N PRO A 246 8.09 4.60 0.51
CA PRO A 246 6.86 5.07 1.14
C PRO A 246 5.95 5.86 0.18
N LEU A 247 6.53 6.70 -0.69
CA LEU A 247 5.76 7.45 -1.69
C LEU A 247 5.06 6.51 -2.69
N VAL A 248 5.79 5.51 -3.18
CA VAL A 248 5.25 4.47 -4.05
C VAL A 248 4.15 3.68 -3.32
N GLY A 249 4.34 3.35 -2.05
CA GLY A 249 3.32 2.71 -1.21
C GLY A 249 2.05 3.56 -1.08
N CYS A 250 2.17 4.86 -0.83
CA CYS A 250 1.04 5.78 -0.78
C CYS A 250 0.30 5.87 -2.12
N LEU A 251 1.03 5.90 -3.25
CA LEU A 251 0.44 5.88 -4.58
C LEU A 251 -0.32 4.57 -4.84
N PHE A 252 0.24 3.42 -4.44
CA PHE A 252 -0.45 2.13 -4.53
C PHE A 252 -1.73 2.12 -3.70
N LEU A 253 -1.68 2.59 -2.45
CA LEU A 253 -2.86 2.70 -1.60
C LEU A 253 -3.93 3.62 -2.21
N PHE A 254 -3.52 4.76 -2.76
CA PHE A 254 -4.44 5.67 -3.44
C PHE A 254 -5.04 5.05 -4.70
N PHE A 255 -4.25 4.34 -5.51
CA PHE A 255 -4.76 3.65 -6.68
C PHE A 255 -5.77 2.56 -6.29
N PHE A 256 -5.48 1.76 -5.26
CA PHE A 256 -6.34 0.66 -4.84
C PHE A 256 -7.52 1.05 -3.95
N PHE A 257 -7.52 2.21 -3.28
CA PHE A 257 -8.64 2.65 -2.44
C PHE A 257 -9.22 4.00 -2.84
N GLY A 258 -8.38 4.96 -3.24
CA GLY A 258 -8.81 6.28 -3.69
C GLY A 258 -9.69 6.23 -4.95
N THR A 259 -9.47 5.28 -5.85
CA THR A 259 -10.32 5.06 -7.04
C THR A 259 -11.66 4.34 -6.75
N SER A 260 -12.02 4.17 -5.48
CA SER A 260 -13.22 3.40 -5.11
C SER A 260 -14.48 4.11 -5.61
N ARG A 261 -15.51 3.36 -6.03
CA ARG A 261 -16.83 3.95 -6.27
C ARG A 261 -17.35 4.71 -5.06
N ASP A 262 -17.10 4.20 -3.86
CA ASP A 262 -17.48 4.86 -2.61
C ASP A 262 -16.69 6.15 -2.40
N ALA A 263 -15.38 6.14 -2.66
CA ALA A 263 -14.50 7.30 -2.54
C ALA A 263 -14.82 8.37 -3.61
N LEU A 264 -15.04 7.96 -4.86
CA LEU A 264 -15.42 8.85 -5.97
C LEU A 264 -16.77 9.53 -5.72
N LYS A 265 -17.75 8.81 -5.13
CA LYS A 265 -19.01 9.43 -4.69
C LYS A 265 -18.79 10.50 -3.62
N TRP A 266 -17.90 10.22 -2.66
CA TRP A 266 -17.49 11.19 -1.65
C TRP A 266 -16.77 12.39 -2.25
N TYR A 267 -15.82 12.18 -3.18
CA TYR A 267 -15.13 13.25 -3.89
C TYR A 267 -16.11 14.09 -4.70
N GLY A 268 -17.06 13.47 -5.40
CA GLY A 268 -18.11 14.19 -6.14
C GLY A 268 -19.10 14.94 -5.23
N ALA A 269 -19.38 14.43 -4.02
CA ALA A 269 -20.16 15.16 -3.03
C ALA A 269 -19.40 16.37 -2.46
N LEU A 270 -18.10 16.21 -2.20
CA LEU A 270 -17.23 17.28 -1.72
C LEU A 270 -17.02 18.35 -2.80
N LEU A 271 -16.76 17.96 -4.05
CA LEU A 271 -16.63 18.87 -5.19
C LEU A 271 -17.90 19.68 -5.41
N ARG A 272 -19.09 19.09 -5.23
CA ARG A 272 -20.38 19.81 -5.29
C ARG A 272 -20.58 20.80 -4.14
N LYS A 273 -19.94 20.58 -2.98
CA LYS A 273 -19.97 21.53 -1.86
C LYS A 273 -18.97 22.67 -2.04
N ILE A 274 -17.79 22.39 -2.59
CA ILE A 274 -16.70 23.38 -2.78
C ILE A 274 -16.93 24.22 -4.03
N CYS A 275 -17.36 23.59 -5.13
CA CYS A 275 -17.79 24.25 -6.34
C CYS A 275 -19.31 24.06 -6.41
N PRO A 276 -20.11 25.02 -5.89
CA PRO A 276 -21.53 25.05 -6.16
C PRO A 276 -21.70 25.33 -7.65
N MET A 277 -21.57 24.26 -8.45
CA MET A 277 -22.05 24.25 -9.81
C MET A 277 -23.52 24.67 -9.72
N PRO A 278 -23.94 25.77 -10.36
CA PRO A 278 -25.36 26.07 -10.44
C PRO A 278 -25.98 24.82 -11.04
N SER A 279 -26.93 24.24 -10.30
CA SER A 279 -27.68 23.06 -10.73
C SER A 279 -28.21 23.38 -12.13
N ARG A 280 -27.51 22.89 -13.17
CA ARG A 280 -28.05 22.90 -14.53
C ARG A 280 -29.28 22.04 -14.40
N ASN A 281 -30.40 22.74 -14.44
CA ASN A 281 -31.72 22.30 -14.07
C ASN A 281 -31.93 20.80 -14.32
N GLN A 282 -32.67 20.21 -13.41
CA GLN A 282 -33.54 19.06 -13.60
C GLN A 282 -34.55 19.34 -14.76
N ALA A 283 -34.06 19.78 -15.92
CA ALA A 283 -34.80 19.98 -17.16
C ALA A 283 -34.86 18.62 -17.86
N LYS A 284 -35.54 17.69 -17.19
CA LYS A 284 -36.15 16.45 -17.72
C LYS A 284 -36.66 15.66 -16.53
N ARG A 285 -37.77 16.13 -15.92
CA ARG A 285 -38.95 15.30 -15.59
C ARG A 285 -40.05 16.14 -14.95
N ASN A 286 -40.54 17.13 -15.69
CA ASN A 286 -41.93 17.57 -15.62
C ASN A 286 -42.24 17.95 -17.06
N ILE A 287 -42.62 16.96 -17.86
CA ILE A 287 -43.56 17.25 -18.94
C ILE A 287 -44.86 17.47 -18.15
N PRO A 288 -45.36 18.72 -18.02
CA PRO A 288 -46.73 18.91 -17.54
C PRO A 288 -47.59 18.09 -18.48
N GLY A 289 -48.47 17.25 -17.93
CA GLY A 289 -49.20 16.23 -18.70
C GLY A 289 -49.56 16.73 -20.09
N ALA A 290 -49.10 16.01 -21.12
CA ALA A 290 -49.53 16.25 -22.48
C ALA A 290 -51.06 16.31 -22.44
N SER A 291 -51.62 17.49 -22.64
CA SER A 291 -53.06 17.63 -22.80
C SER A 291 -53.44 16.80 -24.03
N GLN A 292 -54.63 16.20 -24.00
CA GLN A 292 -55.15 15.38 -25.10
C GLN A 292 -55.07 16.11 -26.46
N GLU A 293 -55.11 17.44 -26.46
CA GLU A 293 -54.85 18.30 -27.63
C GLU A 293 -53.45 18.16 -28.25
N ASP A 294 -52.40 17.94 -27.44
CA ASP A 294 -51.02 17.80 -27.96
C ASP A 294 -50.80 16.46 -28.66
N HIS A 295 -51.48 15.39 -28.19
CA HIS A 295 -51.47 14.09 -28.86
C HIS A 295 -52.09 14.18 -30.26
N TRP A 296 -53.16 14.96 -30.37
CA TRP A 296 -53.91 15.13 -31.61
C TRP A 296 -53.22 15.99 -32.65
N ASN A 297 -52.55 17.04 -32.21
CA ASN A 297 -51.71 17.85 -33.09
C ASN A 297 -50.56 17.04 -33.70
N ILE A 298 -50.04 16.05 -32.97
CA ILE A 298 -49.00 15.14 -33.49
C ILE A 298 -49.59 14.18 -34.53
N GLU A 299 -50.74 13.56 -34.28
CA GLU A 299 -51.38 12.64 -35.24
C GLU A 299 -51.86 13.33 -36.53
N VAL A 300 -52.35 14.57 -36.41
CA VAL A 300 -52.73 15.39 -37.59
C VAL A 300 -51.50 15.76 -38.41
N CYS A 301 -50.38 16.10 -37.77
CA CYS A 301 -49.11 16.37 -38.46
C CYS A 301 -48.58 15.10 -39.17
N VAL A 302 -48.63 13.94 -38.52
CA VAL A 302 -48.19 12.66 -39.10
C VAL A 302 -49.08 12.24 -40.27
N SER A 303 -50.40 12.42 -40.17
CA SER A 303 -51.35 12.10 -41.26
C SER A 303 -51.14 13.00 -42.48
N LYS A 304 -50.77 14.26 -42.26
CA LYS A 304 -50.49 15.25 -43.31
C LYS A 304 -49.17 14.95 -44.05
N GLU A 305 -48.16 14.44 -43.34
CA GLU A 305 -46.92 13.94 -43.97
C GLU A 305 -47.12 12.61 -44.71
N ALA A 306 -48.04 11.76 -44.25
CA ALA A 306 -48.40 10.50 -44.90
C ALA A 306 -49.36 10.66 -46.10
N GLY A 307 -49.84 11.87 -46.39
CA GLY A 307 -50.75 12.15 -47.50
C GLY A 307 -52.18 11.61 -47.33
N LEU A 308 -52.57 11.24 -46.11
CA LEU A 308 -53.93 10.83 -45.79
C LEU A 308 -54.80 12.06 -45.46
N ALA A 309 -56.10 11.97 -45.78
CA ALA A 309 -57.07 13.01 -45.42
C ALA A 309 -57.12 13.16 -43.90
N THR A 310 -56.85 14.38 -43.40
CA THR A 310 -56.89 14.69 -41.97
C THR A 310 -58.33 14.64 -41.47
N PRO A 311 -58.65 13.86 -40.42
CA PRO A 311 -59.99 13.77 -39.86
C PRO A 311 -60.43 15.11 -39.27
N THR A 312 -61.71 15.43 -39.38
CA THR A 312 -62.28 16.68 -38.84
C THR A 312 -62.50 16.58 -37.34
N HIS A 313 -62.40 17.69 -36.60
CA HIS A 313 -62.53 17.73 -35.14
C HIS A 313 -63.78 17.00 -34.60
N SER A 314 -64.89 17.00 -35.35
CA SER A 314 -66.12 16.30 -34.98
C SER A 314 -66.05 14.77 -35.11
N GLU A 315 -65.26 14.25 -36.05
CA GLU A 315 -65.06 12.79 -36.22
C GLU A 315 -64.16 12.24 -35.13
N MET A 316 -63.24 13.07 -34.68
CA MET A 316 -62.28 12.77 -33.63
C MET A 316 -62.97 12.62 -32.26
N ASP A 317 -63.91 13.50 -31.94
CA ASP A 317 -64.74 13.41 -30.72
C ASP A 317 -65.65 12.16 -30.70
N GLN A 318 -65.97 11.59 -31.87
CA GLN A 318 -66.76 10.36 -31.94
C GLN A 318 -65.92 9.10 -31.70
N LEU A 319 -64.67 9.09 -32.14
CA LEU A 319 -63.74 7.97 -31.91
C LEU A 319 -63.40 7.82 -30.42
N ASP A 320 -63.16 8.94 -29.72
CA ASP A 320 -62.92 8.94 -28.27
C ASP A 320 -64.12 8.40 -27.47
N LYS A 321 -65.35 8.67 -27.93
CA LYS A 321 -66.55 8.09 -27.32
C LYS A 321 -66.65 6.58 -27.51
N VAL A 322 -66.21 6.06 -28.65
CA VAL A 322 -66.22 4.61 -28.94
C VAL A 322 -65.14 3.89 -28.12
N ASP A 323 -63.94 4.47 -28.00
CA ASP A 323 -62.85 3.89 -27.21
C ASP A 323 -63.11 3.94 -25.70
N SER A 324 -63.88 4.92 -25.22
CA SER A 324 -64.31 4.98 -23.80
C SER A 324 -65.37 3.94 -23.40
N LEU A 325 -65.94 3.22 -24.38
CA LEU A 325 -67.00 2.23 -24.19
C LEU A 325 -66.51 0.77 -24.32
N ASN A 326 -65.23 0.55 -24.64
CA ASN A 326 -64.56 -0.76 -24.65
C ASN A 326 -63.62 -0.91 -23.45
#